data_AF-A0A1F7U8F6-F1
#
_entry.id   AF-A0A1F7U8F6-F1
#
_cell.length_a   1.000
_cell.length_b   1.000
_cell.length_c   1.000
_cell.angle_alpha   90.00
_cell.angle_beta   90.00
_cell.angle_gamma   90.00
#
_symmetry.space_group_name_H-M   'P 1'
#
loop_
_entity.id
_entity.type
_entity.pdbx_description
1 polymer ?
#
loop_
_entity_poly.entity_id
_entity_poly.type
_entity_poly.pdbx_seq_one_letter_code
_entity_poly.pdbx_strand_id
1 'polypeptide(L)'
;MHHRDHACWDGIQLVSTDVTGGKRDDSMIVDGYQYVTACEAMLAQMLIGMKIPFTPNVSFDVVMRGGAITRAFVPDIVFNCRAFLWRDSRTETLIHGLEAKGRNHSRTNRKIRLLAEQRGIVIKLLNNGQIRRLFRTGILPLRPFYP
;
A
#
# COMPACT_ATOMS: atom_id res chain seq x y z
N MET A 1 -9.00 -15.55 -16.36
CA MET A 1 -8.47 -14.22 -16.71
C MET A 1 -6.97 -14.30 -16.69
N HIS A 2 -6.29 -13.86 -17.74
CA HIS A 2 -4.84 -13.67 -17.69
C HIS A 2 -4.56 -12.30 -17.07
N HIS A 3 -3.94 -12.26 -15.91
CA HIS A 3 -3.49 -11.00 -15.31
C HIS A 3 -2.22 -10.55 -16.03
N ARG A 4 -2.12 -9.26 -16.33
CA ARG A 4 -0.90 -8.63 -16.86
C ARG A 4 -0.54 -7.45 -15.97
N ASP A 5 0.72 -7.36 -15.59
CA ASP A 5 1.24 -6.22 -14.86
C ASP A 5 1.55 -5.07 -15.83
N HIS A 6 0.95 -3.92 -15.57
CA HIS A 6 1.11 -2.69 -16.36
C HIS A 6 1.78 -1.57 -15.54
N ALA A 7 2.35 -1.88 -14.37
CA ALA A 7 3.00 -0.91 -13.52
C ALA A 7 4.25 -0.30 -14.17
N CYS A 8 4.26 1.03 -14.26
CA CYS A 8 5.40 1.83 -14.70
C CYS A 8 6.13 2.38 -13.46
N TRP A 9 7.31 1.82 -13.20
CA TRP A 9 8.17 2.19 -12.07
C TRP A 9 9.23 3.26 -12.42
N ASP A 10 9.23 3.76 -13.66
CA ASP A 10 10.22 4.70 -14.14
C ASP A 10 10.24 5.99 -13.31
N GLY A 11 11.42 6.31 -12.79
CA GLY A 11 11.66 7.47 -11.94
C GLY A 11 11.16 7.32 -10.49
N ILE A 12 10.64 6.16 -10.10
CA ILE A 12 10.17 5.91 -8.72
C ILE A 12 11.32 5.34 -7.89
N GLN A 13 11.67 6.06 -6.81
CA GLN A 13 12.60 5.58 -5.80
C GLN A 13 11.81 4.95 -4.65
N LEU A 14 12.07 3.67 -4.35
CA LEU A 14 11.49 2.99 -3.19
C LEU A 14 12.25 3.37 -1.92
N VAL A 15 11.99 4.59 -1.46
CA VAL A 15 12.55 5.13 -0.21
C VAL A 15 11.38 5.57 0.67
N SER A 16 11.44 5.18 1.94
CA SER A 16 10.44 5.61 2.92
C SER A 16 10.55 7.11 3.16
N THR A 17 9.44 7.81 2.99
CA THR A 17 9.31 9.21 3.35
C THR A 17 8.97 9.31 4.84
N ASP A 18 9.54 10.27 5.56
CA ASP A 18 9.13 10.53 6.94
C ASP A 18 7.75 11.20 6.96
N VAL A 19 6.79 10.50 7.56
CA VAL A 19 5.38 10.93 7.69
C VAL A 19 4.96 11.16 9.13
N THR A 20 5.89 11.03 10.09
CA THR A 20 5.57 10.92 11.53
C THR A 20 5.28 12.27 12.21
N GLY A 21 5.56 13.39 11.53
CA GLY A 21 5.27 14.73 12.04
C GLY A 21 5.87 15.03 13.42
N GLY A 22 6.92 14.30 13.83
CA GLY A 22 7.64 14.51 15.09
C GLY A 22 7.13 13.76 16.33
N LYS A 23 6.06 12.94 16.24
CA LYS A 23 5.61 12.11 17.37
C LYS A 23 6.04 10.66 17.18
N ARG A 24 7.22 10.31 17.69
CA ARG A 24 7.72 8.94 17.74
C ARG A 24 7.10 8.18 18.92
N ASP A 25 6.69 6.95 18.65
CA ASP A 25 6.26 5.97 19.63
C ASP A 25 7.05 4.68 19.34
N ASP A 26 7.97 4.31 20.21
CA ASP A 26 8.87 3.17 19.99
C ASP A 26 8.09 1.84 19.89
N SER A 27 6.89 1.75 20.48
CA SER A 27 6.02 0.57 20.36
C SER A 27 5.49 0.34 18.94
N MET A 28 5.65 1.35 18.08
CA MET A 28 5.18 1.39 16.70
C MET A 28 6.31 1.27 15.69
N ILE A 29 7.52 0.93 16.14
CA ILE A 29 8.65 0.62 15.27
C ILE A 29 8.58 -0.86 14.85
N VAL A 30 8.56 -1.09 13.54
CA VAL A 30 8.61 -2.45 12.97
C VAL A 30 9.66 -2.47 11.87
N ASP A 31 10.63 -3.38 11.99
CA ASP A 31 11.75 -3.53 11.04
C ASP A 31 12.51 -2.21 10.77
N GLY A 32 12.74 -1.42 11.82
CA GLY A 32 13.44 -0.14 11.74
C GLY A 32 12.61 1.03 11.20
N TYR A 33 11.36 0.81 10.78
CA TYR A 33 10.45 1.86 10.31
C TYR A 33 9.43 2.25 11.38
N GLN A 34 9.20 3.56 11.53
CA GLN A 34 8.16 4.11 12.39
C GLN A 34 6.83 4.18 11.63
N TYR A 35 5.78 3.58 12.19
CA TYR A 35 4.43 3.63 11.64
C TYR A 35 3.56 4.65 12.39
N VAL A 36 2.62 5.27 11.68
CA VAL A 36 1.74 6.32 12.24
C VAL A 36 0.55 5.68 12.95
N THR A 37 0.07 4.54 12.46
CA THR A 37 -1.09 3.86 13.04
C THR A 37 -0.85 2.38 13.31
N ALA A 38 -1.47 1.85 14.37
CA ALA A 38 -1.30 0.44 14.76
C ALA A 38 -1.69 -0.54 13.65
N CYS A 39 -2.61 -0.13 12.77
CA CYS A 39 -3.01 -0.96 11.64
C CYS A 39 -1.94 -1.00 10.54
N GLU A 40 -1.19 0.08 10.31
CA GLU A 40 -0.03 0.04 9.41
C GLU A 40 1.06 -0.89 9.96
N ALA A 41 1.36 -0.78 11.27
CA ALA A 41 2.32 -1.67 11.94
C ALA A 41 1.89 -3.14 11.86
N MET A 42 0.60 -3.45 12.05
CA MET A 42 0.05 -4.80 11.87
C MET A 42 0.23 -5.33 10.45
N LEU A 43 0.01 -4.50 9.42
CA LEU A 43 0.23 -4.90 8.03
C LEU A 43 1.72 -5.22 7.77
N ALA A 44 2.62 -4.36 8.26
CA ALA A 44 4.07 -4.58 8.16
C ALA A 44 4.49 -5.90 8.82
N GLN A 45 4.04 -6.16 10.05
CA GLN A 45 4.32 -7.41 10.76
C GLN A 45 3.86 -8.65 9.99
N MET A 46 2.66 -8.62 9.40
CA MET A 46 2.18 -9.74 8.58
C MET A 46 3.03 -9.95 7.33
N LEU A 47 3.42 -8.87 6.63
CA LEU A 47 4.26 -8.98 5.44
C LEU A 47 5.66 -9.53 5.76
N ILE A 48 6.25 -9.12 6.88
CA ILE A 48 7.52 -9.66 7.38
C ILE A 48 7.36 -11.17 7.67
N GLY A 49 6.32 -11.57 8.39
CA GLY A 49 6.04 -12.98 8.66
C GLY A 49 5.85 -13.80 7.39
N MET A 50 5.26 -13.19 6.36
CA MET A 50 5.07 -13.79 5.03
C MET A 50 6.31 -13.68 4.12
N LYS A 51 7.40 -13.05 4.58
CA LYS A 51 8.62 -12.77 3.81
C LYS A 51 8.37 -12.03 2.50
N ILE A 52 7.40 -11.11 2.50
CA ILE A 52 7.09 -10.26 1.36
C ILE A 52 7.89 -8.96 1.51
N PRO A 53 8.80 -8.63 0.57
CA PRO A 53 9.57 -7.40 0.64
C PRO A 53 8.70 -6.19 0.29
N PHE A 54 8.78 -5.15 1.11
CA PHE A 54 8.03 -3.91 0.92
C PHE A 54 8.83 -2.70 1.39
N THR A 55 8.38 -1.52 0.96
CA THR A 55 8.87 -0.22 1.43
C THR A 55 7.68 0.58 1.95
N PRO A 56 7.71 1.07 3.20
CA PRO A 56 6.65 1.89 3.72
C PRO A 56 6.72 3.32 3.18
N ASN A 57 5.59 4.02 3.17
CA ASN A 57 5.52 5.47 2.95
C ASN A 57 6.26 5.99 1.70
N VAL A 58 6.14 5.31 0.57
CA VAL A 58 6.75 5.75 -0.70
C VAL A 58 5.93 6.88 -1.30
N SER A 59 6.56 7.99 -1.68
CA SER A 59 5.88 9.14 -2.26
C SER A 59 5.68 8.99 -3.78
N PHE A 60 4.45 9.22 -4.24
CA PHE A 60 4.09 9.28 -5.66
C PHE A 60 3.47 10.63 -6.01
N ASP A 61 3.92 11.21 -7.11
CA ASP A 61 3.24 12.35 -7.72
C ASP A 61 2.00 11.87 -8.47
N VAL A 62 0.85 12.47 -8.16
CA VAL A 62 -0.42 12.23 -8.85
C VAL A 62 -0.97 13.53 -9.42
N VAL A 63 -1.22 13.55 -10.72
CA VAL A 63 -1.73 14.73 -11.42
C VAL A 63 -3.26 14.72 -11.38
N MET A 64 -3.89 15.81 -10.97
CA MET A 64 -5.36 15.92 -10.97
C MET A 64 -5.87 16.50 -12.28
N ARG A 65 -7.15 16.24 -12.61
CA ARG A 65 -7.83 16.87 -13.77
C ARG A 65 -7.65 18.40 -13.70
N GLY A 66 -7.13 18.99 -14.77
CA GLY A 66 -6.80 20.42 -14.87
C GLY A 66 -5.30 20.75 -14.82
N GLY A 67 -4.41 19.75 -14.82
CA GLY A 67 -2.96 19.97 -14.94
C GLY A 67 -2.26 20.46 -13.67
N ALA A 68 -3.02 20.77 -12.61
CA ALA A 68 -2.44 21.03 -11.30
C ALA A 68 -1.82 19.73 -10.75
N ILE A 69 -0.49 19.71 -10.64
CA ILE A 69 0.22 18.72 -9.82
C ILE A 69 -0.31 18.89 -8.40
N THR A 70 -0.92 17.84 -7.84
CA THR A 70 -1.36 17.88 -6.45
C THR A 70 -0.40 17.12 -5.56
N ARG A 71 -0.37 17.55 -4.29
CA ARG A 71 0.31 16.93 -3.15
C ARG A 71 0.46 15.42 -3.32
N ALA A 72 1.70 14.95 -3.18
CA ALA A 72 2.09 13.56 -3.15
C ALA A 72 1.03 12.63 -2.54
N PHE A 73 0.79 11.50 -3.19
CA PHE A 73 0.14 10.36 -2.55
C PHE A 73 1.23 9.48 -1.95
N VAL A 74 1.12 9.21 -0.65
CA VAL A 74 2.06 8.37 0.08
C VAL A 74 1.26 7.18 0.61
N PRO A 75 1.16 6.07 -0.14
CA PRO A 75 0.59 4.85 0.37
C PRO A 75 1.40 4.32 1.56
N ASP A 76 0.71 3.70 2.50
CA ASP A 76 1.35 3.17 3.70
C ASP A 76 2.38 2.09 3.39
N ILE A 77 2.13 1.23 2.39
CA ILE A 77 2.99 0.10 2.02
C ILE A 77 3.03 -0.08 0.50
N VAL A 78 4.24 -0.25 -0.06
CA VAL A 78 4.47 -0.63 -1.47
C VAL A 78 5.32 -1.90 -1.53
N PHE A 79 4.89 -2.90 -2.30
CA PHE A 79 5.65 -4.13 -2.54
C PHE A 79 6.78 -3.85 -3.53
N ASN A 80 8.03 -4.20 -3.19
CA ASN A 80 9.24 -3.71 -3.87
C ASN A 80 9.29 -4.05 -5.38
N CYS A 81 8.64 -3.22 -6.21
CA CYS A 81 8.39 -3.40 -7.64
C CYS A 81 7.82 -4.78 -8.01
N ARG A 82 7.02 -5.39 -7.11
CA ARG A 82 6.42 -6.71 -7.33
C ARG A 82 4.91 -6.67 -7.14
N ALA A 83 4.19 -7.20 -8.11
CA ALA A 83 2.76 -7.39 -7.99
C ALA A 83 2.41 -8.67 -7.22
N PHE A 84 1.28 -8.64 -6.53
CA PHE A 84 0.66 -9.80 -5.88
C PHE A 84 -0.81 -9.88 -6.28
N LEU A 85 -1.34 -11.09 -6.35
CA LEU A 85 -2.77 -11.32 -6.47
C LEU A 85 -3.41 -11.24 -5.10
N TRP A 86 -4.28 -10.25 -4.91
CA TRP A 86 -5.18 -10.15 -3.77
C TRP A 86 -6.45 -10.95 -4.05
N ARG A 87 -6.71 -11.97 -3.23
CA ARG A 87 -7.90 -12.82 -3.37
C ARG A 87 -9.03 -12.33 -2.45
N ASP A 88 -10.06 -11.76 -3.06
CA ASP A 88 -11.36 -11.58 -2.42
C ASP A 88 -12.22 -12.83 -2.66
N SER A 89 -13.40 -12.90 -2.03
CA SER A 89 -14.26 -14.10 -2.04
C SER A 89 -14.65 -14.63 -3.43
N ARG A 90 -14.62 -13.78 -4.46
CA ARG A 90 -15.03 -14.13 -5.83
C ARG A 90 -14.10 -13.62 -6.92
N THR A 91 -13.07 -12.85 -6.57
CA THR A 91 -12.25 -12.12 -7.54
C THR A 91 -10.80 -12.07 -7.08
N GLU A 92 -9.89 -12.20 -8.03
CA GLU A 92 -8.48 -11.88 -7.83
C GLU A 92 -8.19 -10.51 -8.46
N THR A 93 -7.45 -9.68 -7.73
CA THR A 93 -7.01 -8.36 -8.22
C THR A 93 -5.51 -8.28 -8.09
N LEU A 94 -4.83 -7.85 -9.16
CA LEU A 94 -3.39 -7.59 -9.13
C LEU A 94 -3.13 -6.26 -8.40
N ILE A 95 -2.30 -6.30 -7.36
CA ILE A 95 -2.00 -5.16 -6.48
C ILE A 95 -0.49 -5.03 -6.24
N HIS A 96 -0.05 -3.82 -5.87
CA HIS A 96 1.36 -3.42 -5.72
C HIS A 96 1.64 -2.82 -4.34
N GLY A 97 0.64 -2.75 -3.47
CA GLY A 97 0.76 -2.16 -2.16
C GLY A 97 -0.56 -2.13 -1.42
N LEU A 98 -0.49 -1.66 -0.18
CA LEU A 98 -1.62 -1.60 0.75
C LEU A 98 -1.73 -0.18 1.32
N GLU A 99 -2.96 0.23 1.59
CA GLU A 99 -3.28 1.48 2.28
C GLU A 99 -4.24 1.15 3.43
N ALA A 100 -3.85 1.45 4.66
CA ALA A 100 -4.68 1.39 5.84
C ALA A 100 -5.46 2.70 6.03
N LYS A 101 -6.78 2.61 6.18
CA LYS A 101 -7.59 3.76 6.57
C LYS A 101 -8.67 3.45 7.59
N GLY A 102 -8.97 4.46 8.40
CA GLY A 102 -10.14 4.50 9.26
C GLY A 102 -11.42 4.79 8.48
N ARG A 103 -12.20 5.77 8.94
CA ARG A 103 -13.48 6.18 8.31
C ARG A 103 -13.25 7.26 7.23
N ASN A 104 -14.12 7.30 6.22
CA ASN A 104 -14.15 8.26 5.10
C ASN A 104 -12.91 8.24 4.19
N HIS A 105 -13.04 7.64 3.01
CA HIS A 105 -11.93 7.31 2.10
C HIS A 105 -12.09 7.89 0.68
N SER A 106 -13.00 8.84 0.45
CA SER A 106 -13.25 9.40 -0.89
C SER A 106 -12.01 10.04 -1.52
N ARG A 107 -11.25 10.83 -0.75
CA ARG A 107 -10.00 11.47 -1.20
C ARG A 107 -8.90 10.45 -1.48
N THR A 108 -8.72 9.47 -0.60
CA THR A 108 -7.73 8.40 -0.76
C THR A 108 -8.06 7.53 -1.97
N ASN A 109 -9.32 7.12 -2.12
CA ASN A 109 -9.77 6.37 -3.30
C ASN A 109 -9.50 7.11 -4.60
N ARG A 110 -9.69 8.44 -4.62
CA ARG A 110 -9.37 9.24 -5.80
C ARG A 110 -7.87 9.19 -6.12
N LYS A 111 -6.99 9.34 -5.12
CA LYS A 111 -5.54 9.24 -5.32
C LYS A 111 -5.09 7.86 -5.78
N ILE A 112 -5.63 6.80 -5.18
CA ILE A 112 -5.38 5.40 -5.58
C ILE A 112 -5.79 5.18 -7.04
N ARG A 113 -6.98 5.66 -7.44
CA ARG A 113 -7.44 5.55 -8.84
C ARG A 113 -6.52 6.28 -9.80
N LEU A 114 -6.11 7.50 -9.46
CA LEU A 114 -5.19 8.27 -10.31
C LEU A 114 -3.82 7.59 -10.45
N LEU A 115 -3.28 7.02 -9.36
CA LEU A 115 -2.03 6.27 -9.41
C LEU A 115 -2.16 5.03 -10.32
N ALA A 116 -3.27 4.31 -10.23
CA ALA A 116 -3.55 3.17 -11.11
C ALA A 116 -3.72 3.60 -12.58
N GLU A 117 -4.44 4.70 -12.84
CA GLU A 117 -4.66 5.23 -14.20
C GLU A 117 -3.36 5.77 -14.84
N GLN A 118 -2.52 6.45 -14.08
CA GLN A 118 -1.32 7.14 -14.59
C GLN A 118 -0.08 6.24 -14.63
N ARG A 119 0.02 5.28 -13.72
CA ARG A 119 1.22 4.44 -13.55
C ARG A 119 0.94 2.96 -13.58
N GLY A 120 -0.32 2.50 -13.68
CA GLY A 120 -0.65 1.08 -13.54
C GLY A 120 -0.46 0.51 -12.14
N ILE A 121 -0.06 1.33 -11.16
CA ILE A 121 0.23 0.91 -9.79
C ILE A 121 -1.06 0.90 -8.97
N VAL A 122 -1.53 -0.30 -8.66
CA VAL A 122 -2.76 -0.56 -7.90
C VAL A 122 -2.47 -0.73 -6.40
N ILE A 123 -3.08 0.11 -5.55
CA ILE A 123 -2.98 0.02 -4.09
C ILE A 123 -4.30 -0.50 -3.50
N LYS A 124 -4.24 -1.55 -2.67
CA LYS A 124 -5.44 -2.08 -1.99
C LYS A 124 -5.72 -1.27 -0.73
N LEU A 125 -6.86 -0.56 -0.75
CA LEU A 125 -7.38 0.07 0.45
C LEU A 125 -8.01 -0.96 1.39
N LEU A 126 -7.56 -0.97 2.64
CA LEU A 126 -8.08 -1.80 3.72
C LEU A 126 -8.55 -0.91 4.87
N ASN A 127 -9.75 -1.17 5.36
CA ASN A 127 -10.20 -0.50 6.58
C ASN A 127 -9.61 -1.16 7.83
N ASN A 128 -9.48 -0.39 8.92
CA ASN A 128 -8.92 -0.88 10.18
C ASN A 128 -9.62 -2.13 10.74
N GLY A 129 -10.92 -2.31 10.48
CA GLY A 129 -11.66 -3.50 10.89
C GLY A 129 -11.23 -4.76 10.12
N GLN A 130 -10.99 -4.63 8.81
CA GLN A 130 -10.45 -5.70 7.97
C GLN A 130 -9.03 -6.07 8.41
N ILE A 131 -8.17 -5.08 8.64
CA ILE A 131 -6.78 -5.28 9.06
C ILE A 131 -6.72 -6.07 10.36
N ARG A 132 -7.48 -5.64 11.39
CA ARG A 132 -7.53 -6.34 12.68
C ARG A 132 -8.04 -7.78 12.56
N ARG A 133 -8.97 -8.04 11.63
CA ARG A 133 -9.47 -9.40 11.39
C ARG A 133 -8.39 -10.28 10.75
N LEU A 134 -7.73 -9.78 9.71
CA LEU A 134 -6.64 -10.50 9.02
C LEU A 134 -5.44 -10.74 9.95
N PHE A 135 -5.14 -9.77 10.82
CA PHE A 135 -4.06 -9.87 11.79
C PHE A 135 -4.26 -11.02 12.78
N ARG A 136 -5.50 -11.28 13.22
CA ARG A 136 -5.82 -12.44 14.08
C ARG A 136 -5.51 -13.78 13.40
N THR A 137 -5.59 -13.85 12.08
CA THR A 137 -5.25 -15.04 11.31
C THR A 137 -3.79 -15.07 10.87
N GLY A 138 -3.05 -13.97 11.04
CA GLY A 138 -1.63 -13.85 10.68
C GLY A 138 -1.34 -13.90 9.17
N ILE A 139 -2.36 -13.88 8.32
CA ILE A 139 -2.24 -14.12 6.89
C ILE A 139 -3.01 -13.05 6.12
N LEU A 140 -2.33 -12.43 5.15
CA LEU A 140 -2.97 -11.64 4.10
C LEU A 140 -3.35 -12.57 2.93
N PRO A 141 -4.48 -12.33 2.23
CA PRO A 141 -4.91 -13.13 1.08
C PRO A 141 -4.11 -12.77 -0.18
N LEU A 142 -2.77 -12.84 -0.07
CA LEU A 142 -1.81 -12.52 -1.12
C LEU A 142 -1.24 -13.81 -1.72
N ARG A 143 -1.11 -13.84 -3.04
CA ARG A 143 -0.34 -14.85 -3.76
C ARG A 143 0.67 -14.16 -4.68
N PRO A 144 1.91 -14.66 -4.81
CA PRO A 144 2.85 -14.14 -5.79
C PRO A 144 2.24 -14.15 -7.19
N PHE A 145 2.39 -13.05 -7.93
CA PHE A 145 2.09 -13.02 -9.35
C PHE A 145 3.34 -13.42 -10.12
N TYR A 146 3.23 -14.46 -10.94
CA TYR A 146 4.26 -14.88 -11.88
C TYR A 146 3.76 -14.51 -13.28
N PRO A 147 4.40 -13.55 -13.98
CA PRO A 147 3.98 -13.10 -15.31
C PRO A 147 4.13 -14.19 -16.38
#